data_AF-A0A1Y1S5D8-F1
#
_entry.id   AF-A0A1Y1S5D8-F1
#
_cell.length_a   1.000
_cell.length_b   1.000
_cell.length_c   1.000
_cell.angle_alpha   90.00
_cell.angle_beta   90.00
_cell.angle_gamma   90.00
#
_symmetry.space_group_name_H-M   'P 1'
#
loop_
_entity.id
_entity.type
_entity.pdbx_description
1 polymer ?
#
loop_
_entity_poly.entity_id
_entity_poly.type
_entity_poly.pdbx_seq_one_letter_code
_entity_poly.pdbx_strand_id
1 'polypeptide(L)'
;MLDLRHENDVEEDVSHRRGFFRNIRIAPEEYAKFGLFGTMFFFIGFIYAFMRILKDMFVMKKQDASCFNFIKIFYILPISFAVVIGINYAMQRRSVSKIFNVCLITFAALFSFFGVFVVFEEQLMFDSNAIKDRYEDSNKLLRDFMYTVAEPIATLIYITAELWGSIILSYLFLSYLNESCSERQHSRFIPPLFILTNLSLLTSALVTTWMIKAKESMDDSQLRVFMGAFFFVEAALTLVILVFKYALENKVLVRPVFVPTERRSKKPKPKVSFGESIRTMMKSRFLLIMCGVVFFYNALYNLVETVYKFGIKAGAEAKNVDKADYSAKFNNIDQYITSIVVIALNFSSFSHLADTRGWTFVAMLTPIMGAISLVCVFGLGTFNSAATDDSFSFLNAMVPAGSSHIFLENFLGVLIVSAMKIFKFTAFDVTKERISMRIEDRYRPKFKSIYDGIFNKLGKSGGSLYGVVINTLFSTIDARGVSLITGIIGAVFVFFWISGVYYLGELYNDAIKHHAPIDIDLFDKEEAEVEPEESKNKEKEIVATK
;
A
#
# COMPACT_ATOMS: atom_id res chain seq x y z
N MET A 1 -26.96 8.50 -36.74
CA MET A 1 -25.69 9.01 -36.20
C MET A 1 -26.00 9.56 -34.82
N LEU A 2 -25.44 8.99 -33.75
CA LEU A 2 -25.50 9.62 -32.43
C LEU A 2 -24.58 10.84 -32.48
N ASP A 3 -25.11 12.00 -32.14
CA ASP A 3 -24.41 13.29 -32.08
C ASP A 3 -23.43 13.26 -30.88
N LEU A 4 -22.29 12.60 -31.06
CA LEU A 4 -21.27 12.40 -30.04
C LEU A 4 -20.36 13.62 -30.00
N ARG A 5 -20.28 14.29 -28.85
CA ARG A 5 -19.39 15.43 -28.62
C ARG A 5 -17.91 15.05 -28.79
N HIS A 6 -17.09 16.01 -29.22
CA HIS A 6 -15.65 15.83 -29.27
C HIS A 6 -15.03 15.84 -27.85
N GLU A 7 -13.97 15.06 -27.65
CA GLU A 7 -13.27 14.94 -26.34
C GLU A 7 -12.80 16.30 -25.79
N ASN A 8 -12.42 17.23 -26.67
CA ASN A 8 -11.99 18.59 -26.30
C ASN A 8 -13.14 19.45 -25.74
N ASP A 9 -14.35 19.37 -26.29
CA ASP A 9 -15.50 20.14 -25.81
C ASP A 9 -15.94 19.68 -24.40
N VAL A 10 -15.82 18.36 -24.17
CA VAL A 10 -16.08 17.75 -22.86
C VAL A 10 -14.99 18.13 -21.85
N GLU A 11 -13.76 18.39 -22.30
CA GLU A 11 -12.68 18.86 -21.43
C GLU A 11 -12.85 20.31 -21.01
N GLU A 12 -13.26 21.19 -21.91
CA GLU A 12 -13.52 22.60 -21.59
C GLU A 12 -14.63 22.73 -20.55
N ASP A 13 -15.78 22.07 -20.73
CA ASP A 13 -16.91 22.09 -19.78
C ASP A 13 -16.51 21.64 -18.36
N VAL A 14 -15.68 20.62 -18.27
CA VAL A 14 -15.26 20.04 -16.99
C VAL A 14 -14.16 20.88 -16.32
N SER A 15 -13.36 21.61 -17.11
CA SER A 15 -12.31 22.50 -16.61
C SER A 15 -12.86 23.72 -15.86
N HIS A 16 -14.11 24.12 -16.14
CA HIS A 16 -14.78 25.26 -15.51
C HIS A 16 -15.32 25.00 -14.09
N ARG A 17 -15.31 23.75 -13.59
CA ARG A 17 -15.81 23.43 -12.23
C ARG A 17 -14.90 24.01 -11.15
N ARG A 18 -15.40 25.01 -10.41
CA ARG A 18 -14.74 25.66 -9.25
C ARG A 18 -15.40 25.22 -7.93
N GLY A 19 -14.67 25.32 -6.81
CA GLY A 19 -15.19 25.06 -5.46
C GLY A 19 -15.01 23.63 -4.93
N PHE A 20 -15.94 23.17 -4.09
CA PHE A 20 -15.87 21.89 -3.35
C PHE A 20 -15.76 20.63 -4.23
N PHE A 21 -16.33 20.68 -5.45
CA PHE A 21 -16.30 19.58 -6.42
C PHE A 21 -15.17 19.71 -7.46
N ARG A 22 -14.18 20.59 -7.24
CA ARG A 22 -13.11 20.87 -8.21
C ARG A 22 -12.21 19.67 -8.53
N ASN A 23 -12.12 18.71 -7.61
CA ASN A 23 -11.38 17.44 -7.79
C ASN A 23 -12.24 16.36 -8.51
N ILE A 24 -13.54 16.59 -8.71
CA ILE A 24 -14.48 15.67 -9.34
C ILE A 24 -14.80 16.18 -10.75
N ARG A 25 -13.89 15.84 -11.67
CA ARG A 25 -13.91 16.26 -13.07
C ARG A 25 -14.51 15.18 -13.98
N ILE A 26 -15.78 14.86 -13.76
CA ILE A 26 -16.48 13.81 -14.53
C ILE A 26 -17.58 14.46 -15.37
N ALA A 27 -17.58 14.15 -16.66
CA ALA A 27 -18.60 14.64 -17.59
C ALA A 27 -19.93 13.88 -17.44
N PRO A 28 -21.09 14.50 -17.71
CA PRO A 28 -22.39 13.82 -17.63
C PRO A 28 -22.50 12.53 -18.44
N GLU A 29 -21.91 12.52 -19.63
CA GLU A 29 -21.87 11.40 -20.57
C GLU A 29 -21.05 10.22 -20.01
N GLU A 30 -20.19 10.49 -19.03
CA GLU A 30 -19.31 9.51 -18.40
C GLU A 30 -19.88 8.95 -17.09
N TYR A 31 -21.01 9.46 -16.57
CA TYR A 31 -21.54 9.09 -15.26
C TYR A 31 -21.83 7.60 -15.12
N ALA A 32 -22.40 6.95 -16.14
CA ALA A 32 -22.66 5.50 -16.09
C ALA A 32 -21.35 4.70 -16.02
N LYS A 33 -20.35 5.11 -16.80
CA LYS A 33 -19.02 4.47 -16.82
C LYS A 33 -18.29 4.67 -15.50
N PHE A 34 -18.23 5.91 -15.01
CA PHE A 34 -17.60 6.23 -13.73
C PHE A 34 -18.34 5.57 -12.56
N GLY A 35 -19.68 5.56 -12.55
CA GLY A 35 -20.48 4.94 -11.51
C GLY A 35 -20.17 3.46 -11.34
N LEU A 36 -20.06 2.71 -12.44
CA LEU A 36 -19.67 1.30 -12.41
C LEU A 36 -18.22 1.10 -11.94
N PHE A 37 -17.25 1.85 -12.47
CA PHE A 37 -15.86 1.78 -12.01
C PHE A 37 -15.72 2.16 -10.54
N GLY A 38 -16.37 3.23 -10.11
CA GLY A 38 -16.39 3.72 -8.74
C GLY A 38 -17.01 2.71 -7.78
N THR A 39 -18.11 2.07 -8.17
CA THR A 39 -18.77 1.03 -7.37
C THR A 39 -17.89 -0.21 -7.23
N MET A 40 -17.28 -0.68 -8.33
CA MET A 40 -16.30 -1.77 -8.29
C MET A 40 -15.11 -1.41 -7.39
N PHE A 41 -14.54 -0.23 -7.55
CA PHE A 41 -13.39 0.22 -6.75
C PHE A 41 -13.74 0.39 -5.27
N PHE A 42 -14.98 0.83 -4.98
CA PHE A 42 -15.49 0.91 -3.62
C PHE A 42 -15.54 -0.46 -2.95
N PHE A 43 -16.12 -1.47 -3.61
CA PHE A 43 -16.16 -2.84 -3.07
C PHE A 43 -14.76 -3.46 -2.94
N ILE A 44 -13.89 -3.23 -3.93
CA ILE A 44 -12.49 -3.69 -3.86
C ILE A 44 -11.75 -3.06 -2.68
N GLY A 45 -11.92 -1.74 -2.50
CA GLY A 45 -11.37 -0.99 -1.38
C GLY A 45 -11.93 -1.45 -0.04
N PHE A 46 -13.21 -1.80 0.03
CA PHE A 46 -13.85 -2.30 1.24
C PHE A 46 -13.30 -3.66 1.65
N ILE A 47 -13.26 -4.63 0.72
CA ILE A 47 -12.65 -5.96 0.97
C ILE A 47 -11.20 -5.79 1.40
N TYR A 48 -10.43 -4.92 0.73
CA TYR A 48 -9.04 -4.64 1.11
C TYR A 48 -8.91 -4.12 2.55
N ALA A 49 -9.74 -3.13 2.92
CA ALA A 49 -9.73 -2.53 4.25
C ALA A 49 -10.15 -3.52 5.33
N PHE A 50 -11.18 -4.33 5.05
CA PHE A 50 -11.74 -5.28 6.01
C PHE A 50 -10.82 -6.49 6.21
N MET A 51 -10.27 -7.05 5.12
CA MET A 51 -9.26 -8.13 5.19
C MET A 51 -8.00 -7.71 5.96
N ARG A 52 -7.63 -6.42 5.96
CA ARG A 52 -6.51 -5.92 6.77
C ARG A 52 -6.78 -6.07 8.27
N ILE A 53 -8.03 -5.92 8.70
CA ILE A 53 -8.42 -6.14 10.10
C ILE A 53 -8.46 -7.64 10.39
N LEU A 54 -9.16 -8.41 9.56
CA LEU A 54 -9.31 -9.85 9.75
C LEU A 54 -7.94 -10.54 9.82
N LYS A 55 -7.03 -10.28 8.88
CA LYS A 55 -5.72 -10.94 8.90
C LYS A 55 -4.93 -10.67 10.19
N ASP A 56 -5.00 -9.44 10.72
CA ASP A 56 -4.28 -9.06 11.93
C ASP A 56 -4.94 -9.71 13.15
N MET A 57 -6.28 -9.79 13.17
CA MET A 57 -7.03 -10.53 14.20
C MET A 57 -6.68 -12.01 14.22
N PHE A 58 -6.68 -12.69 13.07
CA PHE A 58 -6.38 -14.12 12.99
C PHE A 58 -4.94 -14.44 13.41
N VAL A 59 -3.97 -13.61 12.99
CA VAL A 59 -2.57 -13.74 13.44
C VAL A 59 -2.46 -13.48 14.94
N MET A 60 -3.04 -12.39 15.47
CA MET A 60 -2.97 -12.08 16.91
C MET A 60 -3.72 -13.09 17.80
N LYS A 61 -4.75 -13.77 17.27
CA LYS A 61 -5.50 -14.80 18.00
C LYS A 61 -4.72 -16.12 18.10
N LYS A 62 -4.05 -16.53 17.03
CA LYS A 62 -3.51 -17.89 16.89
C LYS A 62 -1.99 -17.98 16.88
N GLN A 63 -1.30 -16.88 16.60
CA GLN A 63 0.15 -16.76 16.43
C GLN A 63 0.69 -15.60 17.28
N ASP A 64 2.02 -15.43 17.29
CA ASP A 64 2.67 -14.30 17.98
C ASP A 64 2.84 -13.09 17.03
N ALA A 65 3.01 -11.89 17.59
CA ALA A 65 3.26 -10.66 16.87
C ALA A 65 4.58 -10.70 16.05
N SER A 66 5.55 -11.54 16.44
CA SER A 66 6.77 -11.78 15.66
C SER A 66 6.47 -12.41 14.29
N CYS A 67 5.43 -13.24 14.19
CA CYS A 67 5.03 -13.91 12.96
C CYS A 67 4.64 -12.92 11.84
N PHE A 68 4.21 -11.68 12.15
CA PHE A 68 3.93 -10.67 11.10
C PHE A 68 5.12 -10.41 10.20
N ASN A 69 6.32 -10.25 10.78
CA ASN A 69 7.53 -9.99 10.00
C ASN A 69 7.99 -11.25 9.27
N PHE A 70 7.84 -12.41 9.89
CA PHE A 70 8.15 -13.69 9.27
C PHE A 70 7.29 -13.94 8.03
N ILE A 71 5.96 -13.81 8.14
CA ILE A 71 5.02 -14.02 7.03
C ILE A 71 5.31 -13.06 5.86
N LYS A 72 5.61 -11.79 6.15
CA LYS A 72 5.96 -10.79 5.13
C LYS A 72 7.18 -11.18 4.30
N ILE A 73 8.19 -11.80 4.90
CA ILE A 73 9.44 -12.15 4.22
C ILE A 73 9.38 -13.52 3.56
N PHE A 74 8.99 -14.55 4.29
CA PHE A 74 9.10 -15.93 3.80
C PHE A 74 7.92 -16.37 2.93
N TYR A 75 6.76 -15.72 3.06
CA TYR A 75 5.58 -16.08 2.27
C TYR A 75 5.19 -14.98 1.29
N ILE A 76 4.92 -13.77 1.77
CA ILE A 76 4.36 -12.71 0.90
C ILE A 76 5.31 -12.30 -0.20
N LEU A 77 6.59 -12.08 0.13
CA LEU A 77 7.58 -11.66 -0.85
C LEU A 77 7.69 -12.66 -2.02
N PRO A 78 8.02 -13.96 -1.80
CA PRO A 78 8.14 -14.91 -2.90
C PRO A 78 6.81 -15.16 -3.62
N ILE A 79 5.69 -15.30 -2.89
CA ILE A 79 4.38 -15.58 -3.50
C ILE A 79 3.92 -14.39 -4.36
N SER A 80 4.09 -13.15 -3.88
CA SER A 80 3.71 -11.96 -4.64
C SER A 80 4.51 -11.85 -5.94
N PHE A 81 5.81 -12.19 -5.93
CA PHE A 81 6.61 -12.24 -7.15
C PHE A 81 6.14 -13.35 -8.09
N ALA A 82 5.94 -14.56 -7.58
CA ALA A 82 5.49 -15.70 -8.37
C ALA A 82 4.14 -15.42 -9.05
N VAL A 83 3.18 -14.87 -8.31
CA VAL A 83 1.85 -14.55 -8.87
C VAL A 83 1.93 -13.41 -9.88
N VAL A 84 2.72 -12.37 -9.63
CA VAL A 84 2.91 -11.28 -10.61
C VAL A 84 3.57 -11.79 -11.89
N ILE A 85 4.56 -12.68 -11.80
CA ILE A 85 5.17 -13.33 -12.98
C ILE A 85 4.12 -14.17 -13.72
N GLY A 86 3.35 -14.98 -13.00
CA GLY A 86 2.26 -15.79 -13.57
C GLY A 86 1.20 -14.96 -14.29
N ILE A 87 0.77 -13.85 -13.69
CA ILE A 87 -0.18 -12.90 -14.31
C ILE A 87 0.43 -12.28 -15.57
N ASN A 88 1.69 -11.82 -15.50
CA ASN A 88 2.35 -11.22 -16.66
C ASN A 88 2.51 -12.20 -17.82
N TYR A 89 2.79 -13.47 -17.52
CA TYR A 89 2.83 -14.54 -18.52
C TYR A 89 1.44 -14.80 -19.11
N ALA A 90 0.39 -14.86 -18.28
CA ALA A 90 -0.99 -15.00 -18.74
C ALA A 90 -1.42 -13.82 -19.64
N MET A 91 -0.98 -12.60 -19.32
CA MET A 91 -1.27 -11.36 -20.07
C MET A 91 -0.66 -11.36 -21.49
N GLN A 92 0.32 -12.22 -21.77
CA GLN A 92 0.83 -12.39 -23.14
C GLN A 92 -0.16 -13.14 -24.04
N ARG A 93 -1.06 -13.95 -23.45
CA ARG A 93 -2.00 -14.80 -24.19
C ARG A 93 -3.47 -14.38 -24.06
N ARG A 94 -3.81 -13.59 -23.04
CA ARG A 94 -5.19 -13.19 -22.70
C ARG A 94 -5.23 -11.69 -22.37
N SER A 95 -6.37 -11.05 -22.64
CA SER A 95 -6.58 -9.64 -22.27
C SER A 95 -6.61 -9.43 -20.76
N VAL A 96 -6.30 -8.21 -20.31
CA VAL A 96 -6.29 -7.85 -18.88
C VAL A 96 -7.66 -8.10 -18.26
N SER A 97 -8.74 -7.77 -18.99
CA SER A 97 -10.12 -8.07 -18.59
C SER A 97 -10.36 -9.54 -18.24
N LYS A 98 -9.89 -10.49 -19.07
CA LYS A 98 -10.09 -11.92 -18.83
C LYS A 98 -9.31 -12.40 -17.61
N ILE A 99 -8.08 -11.91 -17.46
CA ILE A 99 -7.23 -12.27 -16.32
C ILE A 99 -7.80 -11.70 -15.03
N PHE A 100 -8.34 -10.48 -15.09
CA PHE A 100 -9.02 -9.87 -13.96
C PHE A 100 -10.23 -10.71 -13.51
N ASN A 101 -11.03 -11.24 -14.46
CA ASN A 101 -12.13 -12.16 -14.13
C ASN A 101 -11.62 -13.44 -13.45
N VAL A 102 -10.59 -14.09 -14.02
CA VAL A 102 -10.02 -15.32 -13.45
C VAL A 102 -9.54 -15.07 -12.02
N CYS A 103 -8.79 -13.98 -11.78
CA CYS A 103 -8.34 -13.64 -10.44
C CYS A 103 -9.50 -13.39 -9.48
N LEU A 104 -10.53 -12.62 -9.87
CA LEU A 104 -11.70 -12.39 -9.01
C LEU A 104 -12.42 -13.70 -8.66
N ILE A 105 -12.57 -14.63 -9.61
CA ILE A 105 -13.15 -15.94 -9.36
C ILE A 105 -12.28 -16.76 -8.40
N THR A 106 -10.95 -16.75 -8.58
CA THR A 106 -10.02 -17.42 -7.67
C THR A 106 -10.11 -16.86 -6.25
N PHE A 107 -10.15 -15.53 -6.07
CA PHE A 107 -10.30 -14.94 -4.75
C PHE A 107 -11.67 -15.22 -4.13
N ALA A 108 -12.76 -15.20 -4.91
CA ALA A 108 -14.07 -15.60 -4.41
C ALA A 108 -14.08 -17.06 -3.93
N ALA A 109 -13.41 -17.96 -4.64
CA ALA A 109 -13.24 -19.35 -4.22
C ALA A 109 -12.40 -19.47 -2.94
N LEU A 110 -11.31 -18.69 -2.81
CA LEU A 110 -10.49 -18.65 -1.60
C LEU A 110 -11.27 -18.12 -0.39
N PHE A 111 -12.06 -17.06 -0.55
CA PHE A 111 -12.91 -16.55 0.53
C PHE A 111 -13.97 -17.57 0.95
N SER A 112 -14.65 -18.22 0.00
CA SER A 112 -15.57 -19.32 0.32
C SER A 112 -14.85 -20.47 1.04
N PHE A 113 -13.63 -20.82 0.62
CA PHE A 113 -12.80 -21.82 1.27
C PHE A 113 -12.49 -21.44 2.72
N PHE A 114 -12.07 -20.20 2.99
CA PHE A 114 -11.83 -19.73 4.36
C PHE A 114 -13.11 -19.72 5.20
N GLY A 115 -14.24 -19.32 4.62
CA GLY A 115 -15.55 -19.37 5.27
C GLY A 115 -15.90 -20.77 5.76
N VAL A 116 -15.75 -21.78 4.89
CA VAL A 116 -15.96 -23.20 5.26
C VAL A 116 -14.96 -23.65 6.33
N PHE A 117 -13.67 -23.36 6.16
CA PHE A 117 -12.64 -23.82 7.10
C PHE A 117 -12.78 -23.21 8.49
N VAL A 118 -13.15 -21.94 8.60
CA VAL A 118 -13.36 -21.28 9.90
C VAL A 118 -14.58 -21.85 10.62
N VAL A 119 -15.63 -22.25 9.88
CA VAL A 119 -16.82 -22.89 10.46
C VAL A 119 -16.52 -24.29 10.98
N PHE A 120 -15.76 -25.08 10.22
CA PHE A 120 -15.45 -26.49 10.53
C PHE A 120 -14.06 -26.70 11.15
N GLU A 121 -13.51 -25.67 11.78
CA GLU A 121 -12.12 -25.65 12.23
C GLU A 121 -11.77 -26.84 13.14
N GLU A 122 -12.60 -27.11 14.15
CA GLU A 122 -12.42 -28.23 15.11
C GLU A 122 -12.38 -29.61 14.46
N GLN A 123 -12.98 -29.76 13.28
CA GLN A 123 -13.09 -31.05 12.60
C GLN A 123 -11.98 -31.25 11.56
N LEU A 124 -11.38 -30.15 11.07
CA LEU A 124 -10.45 -30.15 9.94
C LEU A 124 -9.01 -29.85 10.33
N MET A 125 -8.76 -29.22 11.48
CA MET A 125 -7.42 -28.84 11.92
C MET A 125 -6.82 -29.91 12.83
N PHE A 126 -5.53 -30.19 12.62
CA PHE A 126 -4.73 -31.01 13.53
C PHE A 126 -4.52 -30.26 14.86
N ASP A 127 -4.12 -30.98 15.90
CA ASP A 127 -3.78 -30.37 17.19
C ASP A 127 -2.54 -29.46 17.04
N SER A 128 -2.79 -28.17 16.78
CA SER A 128 -1.78 -27.14 16.61
C SER A 128 -0.93 -26.94 17.86
N ASN A 129 -1.45 -27.29 19.04
CA ASN A 129 -0.75 -27.07 20.31
C ASN A 129 0.44 -28.01 20.44
N ALA A 130 0.32 -29.27 20.01
CA ALA A 130 1.43 -30.23 20.02
C ALA A 130 2.65 -29.75 19.21
N ILE A 131 2.44 -29.01 18.11
CA ILE A 131 3.54 -28.42 17.33
C ILE A 131 4.09 -27.18 18.05
N LYS A 132 3.24 -26.33 18.61
CA LYS A 132 3.68 -25.13 19.33
C LYS A 132 4.52 -25.50 20.54
N ASP A 133 4.04 -26.42 21.37
CA ASP A 133 4.71 -26.89 22.58
C ASP A 133 6.07 -27.55 22.25
N ARG A 134 6.14 -28.32 21.16
CA ARG A 134 7.39 -28.97 20.73
C ARG A 134 8.50 -27.99 20.35
N TYR A 135 8.14 -26.81 19.84
CA TYR A 135 9.08 -25.81 19.34
C TYR A 135 9.12 -24.54 20.19
N GLU A 136 8.47 -24.53 21.34
CA GLU A 136 8.44 -23.39 22.27
C GLU A 136 9.85 -23.01 22.72
N ASP A 137 10.65 -24.01 23.11
CA ASP A 137 12.05 -23.86 23.55
C ASP A 137 13.07 -23.73 22.40
N SER A 138 12.61 -23.77 21.14
CA SER A 138 13.51 -23.63 19.99
C SER A 138 13.91 -22.16 19.77
N ASN A 139 14.95 -21.93 18.95
CA ASN A 139 15.33 -20.57 18.59
C ASN A 139 14.13 -19.81 17.99
N LYS A 140 13.95 -18.53 18.35
CA LYS A 140 12.85 -17.64 17.95
C LYS A 140 12.54 -17.71 16.45
N LEU A 141 13.55 -17.83 15.59
CA LEU A 141 13.36 -17.98 14.14
C LEU A 141 12.66 -19.30 13.76
N LEU A 142 13.10 -20.43 14.34
CA LEU A 142 12.48 -21.74 14.09
C LEU A 142 11.09 -21.81 14.73
N ARG A 143 10.94 -21.27 15.94
CA ARG A 143 9.66 -21.16 16.64
C ARG A 143 8.63 -20.38 15.81
N ASP A 144 8.97 -19.17 15.37
CA ASP A 144 8.08 -18.33 14.57
C ASP A 144 7.72 -19.03 13.25
N PHE A 145 8.68 -19.69 12.59
CA PHE A 145 8.41 -20.49 11.39
C PHE A 145 7.41 -21.62 11.70
N MET A 146 7.68 -22.43 12.72
CA MET A 146 6.82 -23.55 13.09
C MET A 146 5.43 -23.08 13.54
N TYR A 147 5.31 -21.91 14.16
CA TYR A 147 4.02 -21.33 14.54
C TYR A 147 3.21 -20.92 13.32
N THR A 148 3.86 -20.41 12.27
CA THR A 148 3.17 -20.13 10.98
C THR A 148 2.70 -21.39 10.27
N VAL A 149 3.44 -22.50 10.42
CA VAL A 149 3.11 -23.82 9.85
C VAL A 149 2.02 -24.53 10.66
N ALA A 150 2.05 -24.40 12.00
CA ALA A 150 1.04 -24.94 12.90
C ALA A 150 -0.34 -24.32 12.66
N GLU A 151 -0.38 -23.04 12.24
CA GLU A 151 -1.62 -22.31 11.99
C GLU A 151 -1.76 -21.90 10.50
N PRO A 152 -1.94 -22.86 9.58
CA PRO A 152 -1.87 -22.60 8.14
C PRO A 152 -3.00 -21.70 7.66
N ILE A 153 -4.19 -21.79 8.26
CA ILE A 153 -5.35 -20.98 7.86
C ILE A 153 -5.11 -19.49 8.18
N ALA A 154 -4.56 -19.15 9.35
CA ALA A 154 -4.23 -17.77 9.70
C ALA A 154 -3.16 -17.20 8.75
N THR A 155 -2.13 -18.00 8.43
CA THR A 155 -1.09 -17.64 7.46
C THR A 155 -1.65 -17.44 6.05
N LEU A 156 -2.55 -18.32 5.59
CA LEU A 156 -3.18 -18.22 4.26
C LEU A 156 -4.13 -17.03 4.14
N ILE A 157 -4.90 -16.71 5.19
CA ILE A 157 -5.73 -15.49 5.25
C ILE A 157 -4.83 -14.26 5.13
N TYR A 158 -3.69 -14.24 5.82
CA TYR A 158 -2.73 -13.14 5.76
C TYR A 158 -2.14 -12.94 4.36
N ILE A 159 -1.69 -14.02 3.72
CA ILE A 159 -1.20 -14.00 2.34
C ILE A 159 -2.30 -13.49 1.40
N THR A 160 -3.52 -14.04 1.49
CA THR A 160 -4.64 -13.66 0.62
C THR A 160 -4.99 -12.18 0.76
N ALA A 161 -5.02 -11.64 1.98
CA ALA A 161 -5.28 -10.23 2.23
C ALA A 161 -4.24 -9.30 1.58
N GLU A 162 -2.96 -9.64 1.67
CA GLU A 162 -1.87 -8.87 1.06
C GLU A 162 -1.86 -8.99 -0.47
N LEU A 163 -2.18 -10.17 -1.00
CA LEU A 163 -2.34 -10.39 -2.43
C LEU A 163 -3.54 -9.62 -3.00
N TRP A 164 -4.67 -9.54 -2.29
CA TRP A 164 -5.82 -8.74 -2.72
C TRP A 164 -5.45 -7.27 -2.95
N GLY A 165 -4.79 -6.64 -1.97
CA GLY A 165 -4.39 -5.23 -2.07
C GLY A 165 -3.35 -4.98 -3.19
N SER A 166 -2.40 -5.89 -3.36
CA SER A 166 -1.32 -5.72 -4.33
C SER A 166 -1.71 -6.10 -5.76
N ILE A 167 -2.51 -7.15 -5.95
CA ILE A 167 -2.90 -7.69 -7.26
C ILE A 167 -4.22 -7.11 -7.72
N ILE A 168 -5.29 -7.20 -6.93
CA ILE A 168 -6.63 -6.78 -7.35
C ILE A 168 -6.71 -5.25 -7.37
N LEU A 169 -6.51 -4.62 -6.22
CA LEU A 169 -6.68 -3.17 -6.06
C LEU A 169 -5.64 -2.37 -6.85
N SER A 170 -4.34 -2.68 -6.66
CA SER A 170 -3.27 -1.83 -7.17
C SER A 170 -2.84 -2.16 -8.60
N TYR A 171 -2.98 -3.41 -9.05
CA TYR A 171 -2.43 -3.84 -10.34
C TYR A 171 -3.51 -4.09 -11.40
N LEU A 172 -4.37 -5.09 -11.21
CA LEU A 172 -5.34 -5.51 -12.21
C LEU A 172 -6.45 -4.48 -12.41
N PHE A 173 -7.00 -3.90 -11.34
CA PHE A 173 -8.04 -2.89 -11.48
C PHE A 173 -7.53 -1.64 -12.22
N LEU A 174 -6.37 -1.10 -11.82
CA LEU A 174 -5.79 0.06 -12.50
C LEU A 174 -5.38 -0.26 -13.94
N SER A 175 -4.88 -1.47 -14.20
CA SER A 175 -4.56 -1.90 -15.57
C SER A 175 -5.82 -2.03 -16.43
N TYR A 176 -6.90 -2.56 -15.87
CA TYR A 176 -8.21 -2.66 -16.52
C TYR A 176 -8.81 -1.28 -16.79
N LEU A 177 -8.79 -0.37 -15.81
CA LEU A 177 -9.22 1.03 -15.97
C LEU A 177 -8.43 1.72 -17.09
N ASN A 178 -7.12 1.53 -17.14
CA ASN A 178 -6.26 2.09 -18.17
C ASN A 178 -6.51 1.50 -19.57
N GLU A 179 -6.91 0.24 -19.68
CA GLU A 179 -7.28 -0.37 -20.97
C GLU A 179 -8.65 0.15 -21.46
N SER A 180 -9.60 0.33 -20.54
CA SER A 180 -10.97 0.75 -20.83
C SER A 180 -11.19 2.26 -21.00
N CYS A 181 -10.24 3.13 -20.61
CA CYS A 181 -10.36 4.59 -20.67
C CYS A 181 -9.28 5.23 -21.57
N SER A 182 -9.57 6.42 -22.11
CA SER A 182 -8.53 7.29 -22.69
C SER A 182 -7.61 7.82 -21.59
N GLU A 183 -6.42 8.30 -21.94
CA GLU A 183 -5.44 8.80 -20.96
C GLU A 183 -5.97 10.00 -20.17
N ARG A 184 -6.67 10.91 -20.86
CA ARG A 184 -7.29 12.09 -20.25
C ARG A 184 -8.45 11.68 -19.35
N GLN A 185 -9.31 10.75 -19.77
CA GLN A 185 -10.35 10.17 -18.93
C GLN A 185 -9.79 9.49 -17.67
N HIS A 186 -8.78 8.64 -17.83
CA HIS A 186 -8.13 7.93 -16.73
C HIS A 186 -7.62 8.91 -15.68
N SER A 187 -6.90 9.95 -16.11
CA SER A 187 -6.36 10.97 -15.22
C SER A 187 -7.44 11.73 -14.45
N ARG A 188 -8.63 11.96 -15.05
CA ARG A 188 -9.78 12.56 -14.37
C ARG A 188 -10.48 11.63 -13.38
N PHE A 189 -10.50 10.33 -13.65
CA PHE A 189 -11.20 9.35 -12.80
C PHE A 189 -10.39 8.95 -11.57
N ILE A 190 -9.06 8.98 -11.63
CA ILE A 190 -8.21 8.53 -10.53
C ILE A 190 -8.44 9.30 -9.21
N PRO A 191 -8.46 10.65 -9.17
CA PRO A 191 -8.71 11.38 -7.92
C PRO A 191 -10.04 11.03 -7.23
N PRO A 192 -11.22 11.05 -7.90
CA PRO A 192 -12.46 10.67 -7.25
C PRO A 192 -12.53 9.18 -6.88
N LEU A 193 -11.84 8.29 -7.60
CA LEU A 193 -11.70 6.88 -7.19
C LEU A 193 -10.95 6.75 -5.86
N PHE A 194 -9.89 7.52 -5.63
CA PHE A 194 -9.20 7.52 -4.33
C PHE A 194 -10.05 8.07 -3.18
N ILE A 195 -10.94 9.04 -3.43
CA ILE A 195 -11.93 9.48 -2.44
C ILE A 195 -12.86 8.31 -2.08
N LEU A 196 -13.34 7.56 -3.09
CA LEU A 196 -14.16 6.36 -2.85
C LEU A 196 -13.40 5.29 -2.06
N THR A 197 -12.11 5.10 -2.26
CA THR A 197 -11.31 4.16 -1.42
C THR A 197 -11.31 4.56 0.05
N ASN A 198 -11.20 5.86 0.36
CA ASN A 198 -11.27 6.32 1.75
C ASN A 198 -12.69 6.20 2.32
N LEU A 199 -13.72 6.35 1.47
CA LEU A 199 -15.09 6.05 1.88
C LEU A 199 -15.26 4.56 2.19
N SER A 200 -14.70 3.66 1.37
CA SER A 200 -14.67 2.22 1.66
C SER A 200 -13.98 1.91 2.98
N LEU A 201 -12.89 2.61 3.28
CA LEU A 201 -12.16 2.48 4.55
C LEU A 201 -13.04 2.88 5.74
N LEU A 202 -13.81 3.97 5.61
CA LEU A 202 -14.77 4.39 6.63
C LEU A 202 -15.90 3.37 6.81
N THR A 203 -16.44 2.83 5.72
CA THR A 203 -17.46 1.77 5.78
C THR A 203 -16.92 0.51 6.44
N SER A 204 -15.67 0.13 6.15
CA SER A 204 -15.00 -1.00 6.81
C SER A 204 -14.86 -0.79 8.32
N ALA A 205 -14.55 0.42 8.75
CA ALA A 205 -14.52 0.78 10.17
C ALA A 205 -15.91 0.65 10.82
N LEU A 206 -16.97 1.10 10.16
CA LEU A 206 -18.35 0.95 10.66
C LEU A 206 -18.76 -0.52 10.82
N VAL A 207 -18.50 -1.35 9.80
CA VAL A 207 -18.80 -2.79 9.83
C VAL A 207 -18.00 -3.49 10.92
N THR A 208 -16.73 -3.13 11.10
CA THR A 208 -15.88 -3.69 12.15
C THR A 208 -16.39 -3.32 13.55
N THR A 209 -16.82 -2.07 13.77
CA THR A 209 -17.42 -1.65 15.06
C THR A 209 -18.65 -2.50 15.38
N TRP A 210 -19.48 -2.77 14.38
CA TRP A 210 -20.64 -3.66 14.54
C TRP A 210 -20.21 -5.10 14.81
N MET A 211 -19.22 -5.62 14.09
CA MET A 211 -18.66 -6.95 14.30
C MET A 211 -18.13 -7.15 15.73
N ILE A 212 -17.35 -6.19 16.25
CA ILE A 212 -16.79 -6.25 17.61
C ILE A 212 -17.93 -6.30 18.65
N LYS A 213 -18.95 -5.43 18.51
CA LYS A 213 -20.11 -5.42 19.43
C LYS A 213 -20.95 -6.69 19.34
N ALA A 214 -21.17 -7.22 18.15
CA ALA A 214 -21.93 -8.45 17.95
C ALA A 214 -21.22 -9.67 18.57
N LYS A 215 -19.88 -9.69 18.52
CA LYS A 215 -19.05 -10.75 19.12
C LYS A 215 -19.23 -10.86 20.63
N GLU A 216 -19.40 -9.74 21.35
CA GLU A 216 -19.52 -9.74 22.82
C GLU A 216 -20.71 -10.56 23.34
N SER A 217 -21.73 -10.79 22.51
CA SER A 217 -22.94 -11.54 22.87
C SER A 217 -22.97 -12.98 22.35
N MET A 218 -21.86 -13.50 21.80
CA MET A 218 -21.81 -14.80 21.13
C MET A 218 -20.90 -15.79 21.85
N ASP A 219 -21.35 -17.05 21.92
CA ASP A 219 -20.51 -18.17 22.35
C ASP A 219 -19.49 -18.56 21.28
N ASP A 220 -18.44 -19.32 21.64
CA ASP A 220 -17.34 -19.68 20.72
C ASP A 220 -17.79 -20.35 19.41
N SER A 221 -18.78 -21.24 19.49
CA SER A 221 -19.32 -21.91 18.30
C SER A 221 -20.06 -20.93 17.38
N GLN A 222 -20.88 -20.04 17.97
CA GLN A 222 -21.59 -19.00 17.23
C GLN A 222 -20.61 -18.00 16.61
N LEU A 223 -19.56 -17.64 17.34
CA LEU A 223 -18.50 -16.76 16.89
C LEU A 223 -17.75 -17.32 15.68
N ARG A 224 -17.47 -18.62 15.63
CA ARG A 224 -16.86 -19.26 14.46
C ARG A 224 -17.75 -19.15 13.23
N VAL A 225 -19.03 -19.48 13.37
CA VAL A 225 -20.00 -19.34 12.28
C VAL A 225 -20.11 -17.88 11.83
N PHE A 226 -20.13 -16.95 12.78
CA PHE A 226 -20.17 -15.52 12.52
C PHE A 226 -18.94 -15.02 11.76
N MET A 227 -17.73 -15.43 12.17
CA MET A 227 -16.48 -15.08 11.48
C MET A 227 -16.40 -15.72 10.09
N GLY A 228 -16.83 -16.97 9.94
CA GLY A 228 -16.93 -17.64 8.64
C GLY A 228 -17.90 -16.95 7.69
N ALA A 229 -19.02 -16.42 8.21
CA ALA A 229 -20.00 -15.66 7.43
C ALA A 229 -19.40 -14.41 6.77
N PHE A 230 -18.47 -13.72 7.42
CA PHE A 230 -17.80 -12.56 6.81
C PHE A 230 -17.00 -12.93 5.57
N PHE A 231 -16.30 -14.07 5.56
CA PHE A 231 -15.62 -14.54 4.36
C PHE A 231 -16.60 -14.89 3.23
N PHE A 232 -17.78 -15.46 3.55
CA PHE A 232 -18.82 -15.66 2.55
C PHE A 232 -19.39 -14.34 2.01
N VAL A 233 -19.52 -13.32 2.86
CA VAL A 233 -19.90 -11.97 2.42
C VAL A 233 -18.85 -11.38 1.49
N GLU A 234 -17.55 -11.52 1.78
CA GLU A 234 -16.47 -11.08 0.89
C GLU A 234 -16.46 -11.83 -0.45
N ALA A 235 -16.73 -13.14 -0.44
CA ALA A 235 -16.93 -13.92 -1.65
C ALA A 235 -18.11 -13.39 -2.48
N ALA A 236 -19.25 -13.12 -1.83
CA ALA A 236 -20.43 -12.56 -2.48
C ALA A 236 -20.16 -11.15 -3.06
N LEU A 237 -19.47 -10.27 -2.32
CA LEU A 237 -19.06 -8.96 -2.81
C LEU A 237 -18.11 -9.07 -4.01
N THR A 238 -17.24 -10.07 -4.02
CA THR A 238 -16.36 -10.36 -5.17
C THR A 238 -17.17 -10.79 -6.40
N LEU A 239 -18.22 -11.59 -6.23
CA LEU A 239 -19.16 -11.92 -7.32
C LEU A 239 -19.96 -10.70 -7.79
N VAL A 240 -20.36 -9.81 -6.88
CA VAL A 240 -21.01 -8.54 -7.23
C VAL A 240 -20.08 -7.68 -8.10
N ILE A 241 -18.78 -7.62 -7.79
CA ILE A 241 -17.79 -6.94 -8.65
C ILE A 241 -17.76 -7.55 -10.06
N LEU A 242 -17.83 -8.88 -10.20
CA LEU A 242 -17.91 -9.55 -11.50
C LEU A 242 -19.18 -9.19 -12.27
N VAL A 243 -20.33 -9.10 -11.59
CA VAL A 243 -21.60 -8.68 -12.19
C VAL A 243 -21.53 -7.24 -12.70
N PHE A 244 -20.98 -6.32 -11.90
CA PHE A 244 -20.78 -4.93 -12.33
C PHE A 244 -19.80 -4.84 -13.50
N LYS A 245 -18.73 -5.64 -13.49
CA LYS A 245 -17.79 -5.71 -14.61
C LYS A 245 -18.48 -6.22 -15.88
N TYR A 246 -19.27 -7.28 -15.78
CA TYR A 246 -20.06 -7.79 -16.91
C TYR A 246 -21.04 -6.74 -17.45
N ALA A 247 -21.71 -6.00 -16.57
CA ALA A 247 -22.59 -4.91 -16.97
C ALA A 247 -21.82 -3.77 -17.67
N LEU A 248 -20.65 -3.40 -17.16
CA LEU A 248 -19.77 -2.40 -17.75
C LEU A 248 -19.34 -2.81 -19.17
N GLU A 249 -18.87 -4.04 -19.34
CA GLU A 249 -18.36 -4.56 -20.61
C GLU A 249 -19.45 -4.68 -21.68
N ASN A 250 -20.65 -5.12 -21.31
CA ASN A 250 -21.71 -5.43 -22.29
C ASN A 250 -22.72 -4.29 -22.50
N LYS A 251 -22.89 -3.37 -21.54
CA LYS A 251 -23.89 -2.28 -21.65
C LYS A 251 -23.27 -0.92 -21.92
N VAL A 252 -22.08 -0.64 -21.36
CA VAL A 252 -21.51 0.71 -21.35
C VAL A 252 -20.33 0.83 -22.31
N LEU A 253 -19.37 -0.09 -22.27
CA LEU A 253 -18.17 -0.02 -23.12
C LEU A 253 -18.44 -0.33 -24.60
N VAL A 254 -19.59 -0.94 -24.92
CA VAL A 254 -20.03 -1.21 -26.31
C VAL A 254 -20.40 0.08 -27.06
N ARG A 255 -20.79 1.14 -26.35
CA ARG A 255 -21.21 2.41 -26.95
C ARG A 255 -20.06 3.42 -26.87
N PRO A 256 -19.58 3.97 -28.00
CA PRO A 256 -18.60 5.05 -27.97
C PRO A 256 -19.23 6.28 -27.28
N VAL A 257 -18.58 6.78 -26.23
CA VAL A 257 -19.08 7.91 -25.42
C VAL A 257 -18.70 9.25 -26.05
N PHE A 258 -17.64 9.31 -26.84
CA PHE A 258 -17.11 10.50 -27.52
C PHE A 258 -16.30 10.08 -28.75
N VAL A 259 -16.05 11.01 -29.68
CA VAL A 259 -15.10 10.83 -30.77
C VAL A 259 -13.69 11.11 -30.23
N PRO A 260 -12.80 10.11 -30.09
CA PRO A 260 -11.48 10.32 -29.51
C PRO A 260 -10.61 11.19 -30.42
N THR A 261 -9.99 12.23 -29.86
CA THR A 261 -8.94 12.97 -30.56
C THR A 261 -7.72 12.05 -30.68
N GLU A 262 -7.10 12.00 -31.86
CA GLU A 262 -6.03 11.06 -32.28
C GLU A 262 -5.44 10.16 -31.19
N ARG A 263 -5.61 8.83 -31.34
CA ARG A 263 -4.92 7.84 -30.52
C ARG A 263 -3.41 7.92 -30.75
N ARG A 264 -2.69 8.72 -29.97
CA ARG A 264 -1.24 8.49 -29.79
C ARG A 264 -1.09 7.05 -29.30
N SER A 265 -0.31 6.25 -30.03
CA SER A 265 -0.12 4.85 -29.72
C SER A 265 0.42 4.71 -28.29
N LYS A 266 -0.28 3.93 -27.45
CA LYS A 266 0.16 3.64 -26.09
C LYS A 266 1.51 2.94 -26.16
N LYS A 267 2.59 3.63 -25.79
CA LYS A 267 3.84 2.93 -25.49
C LYS A 267 3.57 2.06 -24.26
N PRO A 268 3.75 0.73 -24.32
CA PRO A 268 3.58 -0.13 -23.16
C PRO A 268 4.48 0.38 -22.04
N LYS A 269 3.98 0.37 -20.79
CA LYS A 269 4.83 0.64 -19.62
C LYS A 269 6.05 -0.28 -19.74
N PRO A 270 7.28 0.25 -19.83
CA PRO A 270 8.44 -0.59 -20.08
C PRO A 270 8.54 -1.62 -18.97
N LYS A 271 8.60 -2.90 -19.35
CA LYS A 271 8.87 -3.99 -18.40
C LYS A 271 10.34 -3.92 -18.04
N VAL A 272 10.68 -3.08 -17.07
CA VAL A 272 12.06 -2.97 -16.61
C VAL A 272 12.34 -4.17 -15.72
N SER A 273 13.32 -4.99 -16.09
CA SER A 273 13.80 -6.07 -15.22
C SER A 273 14.31 -5.46 -13.91
N PHE A 274 14.21 -6.16 -12.78
CA PHE A 274 14.70 -5.66 -11.48
C PHE A 274 16.19 -5.27 -11.54
N GLY A 275 17.02 -6.09 -12.18
CA GLY A 275 18.44 -5.80 -12.38
C GLY A 275 18.68 -4.59 -13.28
N GLU A 276 17.89 -4.42 -14.34
CA GLU A 276 17.95 -3.25 -15.21
C GLU A 276 17.44 -2.00 -14.47
N SER A 277 16.48 -2.14 -13.57
CA SER A 277 15.93 -1.07 -12.73
C SER A 277 16.97 -0.56 -11.75
N ILE A 278 17.70 -1.45 -11.07
CA ILE A 278 18.82 -1.09 -10.20
C ILE A 278 19.92 -0.40 -11.02
N ARG A 279 20.30 -0.96 -12.18
CA ARG A 279 21.31 -0.34 -13.05
C ARG A 279 20.88 1.06 -13.52
N THR A 280 19.63 1.21 -13.95
CA THR A 280 19.07 2.50 -14.39
C THR A 280 19.01 3.50 -13.23
N MET A 281 18.60 3.05 -12.03
CA MET A 281 18.58 3.89 -10.82
C MET A 281 19.98 4.37 -10.44
N MET A 282 20.98 3.50 -10.45
CA MET A 282 22.36 3.89 -10.11
C MET A 282 22.97 4.87 -11.13
N LYS A 283 22.45 4.92 -12.37
CA LYS A 283 22.87 5.86 -13.42
C LYS A 283 22.31 7.28 -13.25
N SER A 284 21.29 7.51 -12.42
CA SER A 284 20.65 8.83 -12.25
C SER A 284 20.58 9.19 -10.77
N ARG A 285 21.22 10.30 -10.39
CA ARG A 285 21.20 10.77 -8.99
C ARG A 285 19.78 11.13 -8.57
N PHE A 286 19.05 11.85 -9.41
CA PHE A 286 17.63 12.13 -9.20
C PHE A 286 16.82 10.85 -8.92
N LEU A 287 16.94 9.83 -9.76
CA LEU A 287 16.18 8.59 -9.62
C LEU A 287 16.57 7.81 -8.35
N LEU A 288 17.86 7.78 -8.02
CA LEU A 288 18.36 7.14 -6.79
C LEU A 288 17.77 7.80 -5.55
N ILE A 289 17.77 9.14 -5.48
CA ILE A 289 17.18 9.86 -4.35
C ILE A 289 15.66 9.65 -4.29
N MET A 290 14.94 9.68 -5.42
CA MET A 290 13.51 9.37 -5.48
C MET A 290 13.21 7.95 -4.95
N CYS A 291 13.99 6.96 -5.37
CA CYS A 291 13.86 5.57 -4.89
C CYS A 291 14.19 5.46 -3.40
N GLY A 292 15.22 6.15 -2.93
CA GLY A 292 15.61 6.21 -1.52
C GLY A 292 14.50 6.80 -0.64
N VAL A 293 13.92 7.92 -1.03
CA VAL A 293 12.78 8.57 -0.33
C VAL A 293 11.58 7.61 -0.20
N VAL A 294 11.22 6.90 -1.27
CA VAL A 294 10.12 5.91 -1.23
C VAL A 294 10.47 4.70 -0.37
N PHE A 295 11.72 4.24 -0.42
CA PHE A 295 12.22 3.16 0.42
C PHE A 295 12.16 3.53 1.90
N PHE A 296 12.74 4.67 2.30
CA PHE A 296 12.82 5.10 3.70
C PHE A 296 11.44 5.32 4.31
N TYR A 297 10.49 5.93 3.58
CA TYR A 297 9.11 6.03 4.04
C TYR A 297 8.54 4.65 4.39
N ASN A 298 8.62 3.69 3.46
CA ASN A 298 7.98 2.39 3.61
C ASN A 298 8.70 1.51 4.66
N ALA A 299 10.03 1.60 4.72
CA ALA A 299 10.84 0.91 5.71
C ALA A 299 10.52 1.44 7.12
N LEU A 300 10.60 2.76 7.33
CA LEU A 300 10.29 3.38 8.62
C LEU A 300 8.85 3.10 9.05
N TYR A 301 7.87 3.23 8.15
CA TYR A 301 6.47 2.92 8.45
C TYR A 301 6.31 1.47 8.93
N ASN A 302 7.01 0.52 8.31
CA ASN A 302 6.97 -0.88 8.73
C ASN A 302 7.61 -1.10 10.11
N LEU A 303 8.73 -0.43 10.40
CA LEU A 303 9.38 -0.48 11.72
C LEU A 303 8.45 0.05 12.82
N VAL A 304 7.82 1.21 12.58
CA VAL A 304 6.84 1.82 13.49
C VAL A 304 5.65 0.90 13.69
N GLU A 305 5.09 0.32 12.61
CA GLU A 305 3.97 -0.63 12.67
C GLU A 305 4.34 -1.88 13.49
N THR A 306 5.55 -2.42 13.33
CA THR A 306 6.01 -3.57 14.13
C THR A 306 6.06 -3.24 15.61
N VAL A 307 6.76 -2.20 16.03
CA VAL A 307 6.88 -1.85 17.46
C VAL A 307 5.50 -1.55 18.05
N TYR A 308 4.67 -0.82 17.32
CA TYR A 308 3.28 -0.57 17.70
C TYR A 308 2.48 -1.85 17.91
N LYS A 309 2.57 -2.85 17.02
CA LYS A 309 1.86 -4.13 17.16
C LYS A 309 2.31 -4.92 18.39
N PHE A 310 3.60 -4.87 18.75
CA PHE A 310 4.07 -5.44 20.01
C PHE A 310 3.55 -4.67 21.23
N GLY A 311 3.44 -3.33 21.17
CA GLY A 311 2.77 -2.53 22.21
C GLY A 311 1.29 -2.90 22.39
N ILE A 312 0.58 -3.16 21.28
CA ILE A 312 -0.81 -3.67 21.30
C ILE A 312 -0.89 -5.04 21.98
N LYS A 313 0.04 -5.96 21.69
CA LYS A 313 0.14 -7.26 22.39
C LYS A 313 0.32 -7.05 23.90
N ALA A 314 1.29 -6.24 24.31
CA ALA A 314 1.57 -5.95 25.72
C ALA A 314 0.38 -5.27 26.42
N GLY A 315 -0.35 -4.38 25.73
CA GLY A 315 -1.53 -3.72 26.28
C GLY A 315 -2.74 -4.64 26.41
N ALA A 316 -2.88 -5.65 25.54
CA ALA A 316 -3.89 -6.69 25.67
C ALA A 316 -3.61 -7.55 26.90
N GLU A 317 -2.36 -7.98 27.08
CA GLU A 317 -1.89 -8.75 28.24
C GLU A 317 -2.08 -7.98 29.55
N ALA A 318 -1.66 -6.71 29.60
CA ALA A 318 -1.81 -5.86 30.79
C ALA A 318 -3.28 -5.61 31.19
N LYS A 319 -4.22 -5.70 30.24
CA LYS A 319 -5.66 -5.55 30.49
C LYS A 319 -6.40 -6.87 30.62
N ASN A 320 -5.72 -8.01 30.50
CA ASN A 320 -6.33 -9.34 30.44
C ASN A 320 -7.49 -9.42 29.43
N VAL A 321 -7.30 -8.85 28.25
CA VAL A 321 -8.26 -8.91 27.14
C VAL A 321 -7.70 -9.72 25.98
N ASP A 322 -8.59 -10.29 25.17
CA ASP A 322 -8.19 -11.03 23.97
C ASP A 322 -7.35 -10.15 23.03
N LYS A 323 -6.20 -10.68 22.59
CA LYS A 323 -5.22 -9.97 21.75
C LYS A 323 -5.82 -9.56 20.41
N ALA A 324 -6.67 -10.41 19.83
CA ALA A 324 -7.31 -10.12 18.55
C ALA A 324 -8.35 -9.01 18.69
N ASP A 325 -9.16 -9.01 19.73
CA ASP A 325 -10.14 -7.94 19.98
C ASP A 325 -9.50 -6.60 20.28
N TYR A 326 -8.43 -6.61 21.08
CA TYR A 326 -7.68 -5.39 21.36
C TYR A 326 -7.01 -4.84 20.10
N SER A 327 -6.40 -5.71 19.28
CA SER A 327 -5.85 -5.32 17.98
C SER A 327 -6.92 -4.82 17.02
N ALA A 328 -8.10 -5.45 16.97
CA ALA A 328 -9.21 -5.05 16.12
C ALA A 328 -9.71 -3.65 16.49
N LYS A 329 -9.89 -3.38 17.78
CA LYS A 329 -10.30 -2.07 18.29
C LYS A 329 -9.35 -0.95 17.86
N PHE A 330 -8.06 -1.16 18.02
CA PHE A 330 -7.06 -0.15 17.67
C PHE A 330 -6.89 0.01 16.15
N ASN A 331 -6.95 -1.07 15.38
CA ASN A 331 -7.00 -1.00 13.92
C ASN A 331 -8.25 -0.25 13.43
N ASN A 332 -9.39 -0.45 14.09
CA ASN A 332 -10.63 0.24 13.78
C ASN A 332 -10.55 1.76 14.03
N ILE A 333 -9.95 2.17 15.16
CA ILE A 333 -9.66 3.60 15.45
C ILE A 333 -8.77 4.19 14.35
N ASP A 334 -7.71 3.48 13.95
CA ASP A 334 -6.82 3.93 12.87
C ASP A 334 -7.57 4.14 11.55
N GLN A 335 -8.49 3.23 11.19
CA GLN A 335 -9.29 3.36 9.98
C GLN A 335 -10.24 4.57 10.04
N TYR A 336 -10.90 4.82 11.16
CA TYR A 336 -11.75 5.99 11.34
C TYR A 336 -10.97 7.29 11.18
N ILE A 337 -9.87 7.43 11.92
CA ILE A 337 -9.04 8.64 11.88
C ILE A 337 -8.49 8.86 10.48
N THR A 338 -7.89 7.83 9.87
CA THR A 338 -7.31 7.93 8.54
C THR A 338 -8.36 8.30 7.49
N SER A 339 -9.50 7.60 7.45
CA SER A 339 -10.53 7.84 6.44
C SER A 339 -11.15 9.22 6.55
N ILE A 340 -11.60 9.63 7.74
CA ILE A 340 -12.25 10.93 7.95
C ILE A 340 -11.30 12.08 7.63
N VAL A 341 -10.06 12.02 8.12
CA VAL A 341 -9.09 13.10 7.91
C VAL A 341 -8.64 13.16 6.45
N VAL A 342 -8.38 12.02 5.79
CA VAL A 342 -7.99 12.01 4.37
C VAL A 342 -9.14 12.51 3.49
N ILE A 343 -10.39 12.12 3.77
CA ILE A 343 -11.56 12.65 3.06
C ILE A 343 -11.64 14.17 3.25
N ALA A 344 -11.58 14.64 4.49
CA ALA A 344 -11.65 16.07 4.80
C ALA A 344 -10.52 16.86 4.11
N LEU A 345 -9.28 16.36 4.16
CA LEU A 345 -8.14 17.00 3.53
C LEU A 345 -8.22 17.00 1.99
N ASN A 346 -8.75 15.94 1.37
CA ASN A 346 -8.94 15.89 -0.08
C ASN A 346 -10.04 16.83 -0.59
N PHE A 347 -11.06 17.09 0.22
CA PHE A 347 -12.08 18.10 -0.08
C PHE A 347 -11.61 19.53 0.22
N SER A 348 -10.62 19.68 1.11
CA SER A 348 -9.99 20.97 1.41
C SER A 348 -8.99 21.42 0.32
N SER A 349 -8.48 22.64 0.43
CA SER A 349 -7.41 23.16 -0.44
C SER A 349 -6.02 22.56 -0.14
N PHE A 350 -5.90 21.58 0.76
CA PHE A 350 -4.62 20.97 1.14
C PHE A 350 -3.89 20.34 -0.05
N SER A 351 -4.60 19.77 -1.03
CA SER A 351 -3.98 19.22 -2.25
C SER A 351 -3.26 20.28 -3.11
N HIS A 352 -3.62 21.56 -2.95
CA HIS A 352 -3.01 22.72 -3.60
C HIS A 352 -1.99 23.44 -2.71
N LEU A 353 -1.71 22.92 -1.51
CA LEU A 353 -0.74 23.52 -0.61
C LEU A 353 0.66 23.56 -1.24
N ALA A 354 1.00 22.57 -2.07
CA ALA A 354 2.27 22.54 -2.77
C ALA A 354 2.36 23.57 -3.92
N ASP A 355 1.22 24.10 -4.41
CA ASP A 355 1.20 25.22 -5.37
C ASP A 355 1.37 26.57 -4.68
N THR A 356 0.91 26.70 -3.43
CA THR A 356 0.83 27.99 -2.72
C THR A 356 1.97 28.21 -1.73
N ARG A 357 2.33 27.19 -0.93
CA ARG A 357 3.36 27.25 0.12
C ARG A 357 4.70 26.63 -0.31
N GLY A 358 4.79 26.10 -1.52
CA GLY A 358 5.99 25.48 -2.08
C GLY A 358 6.05 23.97 -1.87
N TRP A 359 6.75 23.30 -2.80
CA TRP A 359 6.81 21.84 -2.85
C TRP A 359 7.58 21.23 -1.68
N THR A 360 8.75 21.79 -1.33
CA THR A 360 9.60 21.28 -0.24
C THR A 360 8.87 21.31 1.10
N PHE A 361 8.10 22.38 1.37
CA PHE A 361 7.31 22.49 2.60
C PHE A 361 6.33 21.31 2.74
N VAL A 362 5.57 21.01 1.68
CA VAL A 362 4.61 19.90 1.71
C VAL A 362 5.31 18.55 1.76
N ALA A 363 6.41 18.38 1.02
CA ALA A 363 7.17 17.13 1.00
C ALA A 363 7.75 16.81 2.39
N MET A 364 8.17 17.84 3.14
CA MET A 364 8.74 17.72 4.49
C MET A 364 7.74 17.31 5.58
N LEU A 365 6.43 17.49 5.38
CA LEU A 365 5.43 17.08 6.38
C LEU A 365 5.52 15.58 6.71
N THR A 366 5.88 14.76 5.71
CA THR A 366 5.95 13.31 5.85
C THR A 366 7.16 12.81 6.63
N PRO A 367 8.42 13.24 6.36
CA PRO A 367 9.55 12.90 7.21
C PRO A 367 9.48 13.55 8.59
N ILE A 368 8.87 14.73 8.75
CA ILE A 368 8.65 15.34 10.08
C ILE A 368 7.76 14.43 10.93
N MET A 369 6.67 13.89 10.35
CA MET A 369 5.85 12.90 11.06
C MET A 369 6.65 11.62 11.36
N GLY A 370 7.53 11.21 10.45
CA GLY A 370 8.51 10.14 10.70
C GLY A 370 9.41 10.45 11.90
N ALA A 371 9.95 11.67 12.02
CA ALA A 371 10.77 12.10 13.15
C ALA A 371 9.99 12.08 14.47
N ILE A 372 8.73 12.55 14.46
CA ILE A 372 7.84 12.50 15.63
C ILE A 372 7.62 11.05 16.06
N SER A 373 7.46 10.12 15.11
CA SER A 373 7.32 8.69 15.43
C SER A 373 8.51 8.11 16.21
N LEU A 374 9.72 8.66 16.03
CA LEU A 374 10.91 8.21 16.75
C LEU A 374 10.79 8.43 18.25
N VAL A 375 10.25 9.58 18.65
CA VAL A 375 10.05 9.90 20.07
C VAL A 375 8.78 9.22 20.58
N CYS A 376 7.68 9.34 19.84
CA CYS A 376 6.37 8.90 20.31
C CYS A 376 6.23 7.37 20.36
N VAL A 377 6.69 6.64 19.34
CA VAL A 377 6.56 5.18 19.28
C VAL A 377 7.81 4.53 19.83
N PHE A 378 9.00 4.87 19.30
CA PHE A 378 10.20 4.19 19.74
C PHE A 378 10.64 4.61 21.15
N GLY A 379 10.49 5.88 21.51
CA GLY A 379 10.75 6.38 22.85
C GLY A 379 9.83 5.77 23.91
N LEU A 380 8.50 5.80 23.70
CA LEU A 380 7.56 5.16 24.64
C LEU A 380 7.71 3.64 24.70
N GLY A 381 7.96 2.98 23.56
CA GLY A 381 8.24 1.54 23.53
C GLY A 381 9.46 1.19 24.37
N THR A 382 10.54 1.98 24.25
CA THR A 382 11.77 1.80 25.05
C THR A 382 11.49 2.02 26.53
N PHE A 383 10.82 3.13 26.89
CA PHE A 383 10.52 3.47 28.27
C PHE A 383 9.65 2.41 28.96
N ASN A 384 8.58 1.99 28.30
CA ASN A 384 7.65 1.04 28.90
C ASN A 384 8.21 -0.39 28.93
N SER A 385 8.99 -0.82 27.94
CA SER A 385 9.69 -2.11 28.00
C SER A 385 10.75 -2.13 29.11
N ALA A 386 11.47 -1.03 29.31
CA ALA A 386 12.41 -0.90 30.43
C ALA A 386 11.69 -0.95 31.79
N ALA A 387 10.54 -0.28 31.91
CA ALA A 387 9.72 -0.31 33.13
C ALA A 387 9.13 -1.69 33.47
N THR A 388 9.07 -2.61 32.49
CA THR A 388 8.61 -4.00 32.64
C THR A 388 9.75 -5.03 32.62
N ASP A 389 11.01 -4.59 32.73
CA ASP A 389 12.21 -5.45 32.71
C ASP A 389 12.39 -6.28 31.42
N ASP A 390 11.77 -5.85 30.32
CA ASP A 390 11.85 -6.46 28.98
C ASP A 390 12.64 -5.57 28.02
N SER A 391 13.79 -5.06 28.46
CA SER A 391 14.74 -4.31 27.63
C SER A 391 16.19 -4.59 28.06
N PHE A 392 17.14 -3.84 27.51
CA PHE A 392 18.55 -3.96 27.89
C PHE A 392 18.74 -3.61 29.36
N SER A 393 19.58 -4.37 30.07
CA SER A 393 19.81 -4.23 31.51
C SER A 393 20.14 -2.80 31.95
N PHE A 394 20.92 -2.06 31.15
CA PHE A 394 21.25 -0.66 31.45
C PHE A 394 20.02 0.27 31.38
N LEU A 395 19.05 -0.01 30.51
CA LEU A 395 17.80 0.76 30.40
C LEU A 395 16.84 0.41 31.54
N ASN A 396 16.74 -0.88 31.88
CA ASN A 396 15.89 -1.35 32.98
C ASN A 396 16.34 -0.70 34.30
N ALA A 397 17.65 -0.51 34.50
CA ALA A 397 18.18 0.17 35.68
C ALA A 397 17.89 1.69 35.71
N MET A 398 17.65 2.33 34.55
CA MET A 398 17.38 3.77 34.45
C MET A 398 15.90 4.13 34.68
N VAL A 399 14.99 3.18 34.51
CA VAL A 399 13.54 3.41 34.59
C VAL A 399 12.98 2.69 35.82
N PRO A 400 12.24 3.38 36.71
CA PRO A 400 11.64 2.72 37.87
C PRO A 400 10.70 1.58 37.46
N ALA A 401 10.90 0.41 38.06
CA ALA A 401 10.03 -0.74 37.83
C ALA A 401 8.57 -0.38 38.16
N GLY A 402 7.65 -0.76 37.26
CA GLY A 402 6.22 -0.52 37.45
C GLY A 402 5.72 0.86 37.02
N SER A 403 6.58 1.78 36.54
CA SER A 403 6.14 3.08 36.00
C SER A 403 5.66 3.02 34.54
N SER A 404 5.17 1.85 34.10
CA SER A 404 4.79 1.64 32.70
C SER A 404 3.47 2.36 32.34
N HIS A 405 3.44 2.98 31.16
CA HIS A 405 2.29 3.71 30.60
C HIS A 405 1.84 3.08 29.27
N ILE A 406 1.50 1.79 29.31
CA ILE A 406 1.18 0.98 28.11
C ILE A 406 -0.04 1.52 27.35
N PHE A 407 -1.04 2.05 28.06
CA PHE A 407 -2.20 2.66 27.40
C PHE A 407 -1.83 3.92 26.59
N LEU A 408 -0.92 4.76 27.12
CA LEU A 408 -0.44 5.94 26.42
C LEU A 408 0.36 5.56 25.18
N GLU A 409 1.22 4.55 25.27
CA GLU A 409 1.96 3.99 24.13
C GLU A 409 1.01 3.52 23.02
N ASN A 410 -0.03 2.77 23.37
CA ASN A 410 -0.98 2.24 22.39
C ASN A 410 -1.83 3.35 21.76
N PHE A 411 -2.29 4.31 22.56
CA PHE A 411 -3.08 5.44 22.07
C PHE A 411 -2.25 6.40 21.20
N LEU A 412 -1.03 6.73 21.62
CA LEU A 412 -0.15 7.58 20.81
C LEU A 412 0.33 6.84 19.57
N GLY A 413 0.59 5.54 19.68
CA GLY A 413 0.96 4.68 18.56
C GLY A 413 -0.09 4.68 17.46
N VAL A 414 -1.38 4.55 17.80
CA VAL A 414 -2.45 4.61 16.78
C VAL A 414 -2.54 5.98 16.11
N LEU A 415 -2.38 7.07 16.88
CA LEU A 415 -2.37 8.42 16.32
C LEU A 415 -1.21 8.63 15.33
N ILE A 416 -0.01 8.15 15.66
CA ILE A 416 1.17 8.25 14.81
C ILE A 416 1.02 7.39 13.55
N VAL A 417 0.61 6.13 13.68
CA VAL A 417 0.40 5.23 12.53
C VAL A 417 -0.64 5.80 11.57
N SER A 418 -1.74 6.35 12.10
CA SER A 418 -2.77 7.03 11.29
C SER A 418 -2.22 8.31 10.66
N ALA A 419 -1.50 9.15 11.41
CA ALA A 419 -0.91 10.37 10.88
C ALA A 419 0.10 10.09 9.75
N MET A 420 0.92 9.06 9.87
CA MET A 420 1.83 8.63 8.80
C MET A 420 1.08 8.19 7.53
N LYS A 421 -0.09 7.54 7.65
CA LYS A 421 -0.95 7.22 6.49
C LYS A 421 -1.59 8.46 5.90
N ILE A 422 -2.12 9.33 6.74
CA ILE A 422 -2.75 10.59 6.31
C ILE A 422 -1.77 11.40 5.47
N PHE A 423 -0.59 11.71 6.03
CA PHE A 423 0.43 12.47 5.32
C PHE A 423 1.00 11.74 4.11
N LYS A 424 1.03 10.40 4.11
CA LYS A 424 1.37 9.64 2.90
C LYS A 424 0.41 9.97 1.76
N PHE A 425 -0.89 9.84 1.99
CA PHE A 425 -1.89 10.03 0.94
C PHE A 425 -2.08 11.50 0.54
N THR A 426 -1.94 12.44 1.47
CA THR A 426 -2.24 13.86 1.21
C THR A 426 -1.03 14.70 0.86
N ALA A 427 0.18 14.32 1.28
CA ALA A 427 1.41 15.08 1.05
C ALA A 427 2.46 14.28 0.26
N PHE A 428 2.84 13.08 0.71
CA PHE A 428 3.90 12.27 0.08
C PHE A 428 3.55 11.90 -1.36
N ASP A 429 2.39 11.28 -1.58
CA ASP A 429 1.98 10.83 -2.90
C ASP A 429 1.72 12.01 -3.84
N VAL A 430 1.18 13.13 -3.32
CA VAL A 430 0.94 14.36 -4.10
C VAL A 430 2.25 15.02 -4.55
N THR A 431 3.22 15.17 -3.66
CA THR A 431 4.52 15.80 -3.97
C THR A 431 5.35 14.93 -4.90
N LYS A 432 5.35 13.62 -4.69
CA LYS A 432 5.95 12.63 -5.59
C LYS A 432 5.32 12.67 -6.99
N GLU A 433 4.01 12.82 -7.12
CA GLU A 433 3.37 12.95 -8.43
C GLU A 433 3.73 14.29 -9.10
N ARG A 434 3.79 15.38 -8.33
CA ARG A 434 4.19 16.70 -8.83
C ARG A 434 5.62 16.74 -9.38
N ILE A 435 6.57 16.14 -8.67
CA ILE A 435 7.95 16.07 -9.15
C ILE A 435 8.06 15.10 -10.35
N SER A 436 7.26 14.04 -10.38
CA SER A 436 7.19 13.12 -11.53
C SER A 436 6.72 13.81 -12.81
N MET A 437 5.79 14.78 -12.71
CA MET A 437 5.33 15.57 -13.85
C MET A 437 6.40 16.53 -14.41
N ARG A 438 7.53 16.70 -13.71
CA ARG A 438 8.66 17.50 -14.19
C ARG A 438 9.75 16.66 -14.87
N ILE A 439 9.59 15.34 -14.91
CA ILE A 439 10.46 14.44 -15.67
C ILE A 439 10.00 14.45 -17.13
N GLU A 440 10.92 14.39 -18.08
CA GLU A 440 10.56 14.22 -19.49
C GLU A 440 9.66 13.01 -19.74
N ASP A 441 8.66 13.18 -20.60
CA ASP A 441 7.64 12.17 -20.89
C ASP A 441 8.23 10.84 -21.40
N ARG A 442 9.41 10.88 -22.04
CA ARG A 442 10.15 9.69 -22.50
C ARG A 442 10.56 8.78 -21.34
N TYR A 443 11.00 9.34 -20.22
CA TYR A 443 11.59 8.60 -19.10
C TYR A 443 10.59 8.38 -17.95
N ARG A 444 9.61 9.26 -17.79
CA ARG A 444 8.64 9.25 -16.68
C ARG A 444 7.97 7.88 -16.45
N PRO A 445 7.46 7.16 -17.48
CA PRO A 445 6.86 5.84 -17.25
C PRO A 445 7.84 4.79 -16.74
N LYS A 446 9.10 4.83 -17.22
CA LYS A 446 10.17 3.92 -16.78
C LYS A 446 10.47 4.16 -15.31
N PHE A 447 10.70 5.41 -14.92
CA PHE A 447 11.10 5.75 -13.56
C PHE A 447 9.99 5.50 -12.55
N LYS A 448 8.75 5.85 -12.91
CA LYS A 448 7.57 5.57 -12.07
C LYS A 448 7.44 4.09 -11.77
N SER A 449 7.72 3.22 -12.74
CA SER A 449 7.72 1.77 -12.51
C SER A 449 8.75 1.31 -11.47
N ILE A 450 9.90 2.00 -11.39
CA ILE A 450 11.00 1.69 -10.48
C ILE A 450 10.65 2.15 -9.05
N TYR A 451 10.37 3.44 -8.85
CA TYR A 451 10.14 3.95 -7.49
C TYR A 451 8.77 3.52 -6.92
N ASP A 452 7.67 3.61 -7.68
CA ASP A 452 6.32 3.24 -7.19
C ASP A 452 6.10 1.72 -7.16
N GLY A 453 6.72 1.00 -8.09
CA GLY A 453 6.55 -0.46 -8.21
C GLY A 453 7.51 -1.22 -7.31
N ILE A 454 8.81 -1.08 -7.56
CA ILE A 454 9.85 -1.90 -6.95
C ILE A 454 10.20 -1.39 -5.55
N PHE A 455 10.61 -0.14 -5.42
CA PHE A 455 11.14 0.39 -4.15
C PHE A 455 10.08 0.55 -3.06
N ASN A 456 8.83 0.82 -3.45
CA ASN A 456 7.69 0.79 -2.53
C ASN A 456 7.51 -0.59 -1.86
N LYS A 457 7.75 -1.69 -2.59
CA LYS A 457 7.71 -3.06 -2.03
C LYS A 457 8.98 -3.38 -1.26
N LEU A 458 10.15 -3.04 -1.81
CA LEU A 458 11.45 -3.26 -1.15
C LEU A 458 11.52 -2.57 0.21
N GLY A 459 10.99 -1.36 0.37
CA GLY A 459 10.98 -0.67 1.67
C GLY A 459 10.20 -1.45 2.73
N LYS A 460 9.00 -1.94 2.39
CA LYS A 460 8.19 -2.76 3.31
C LYS A 460 8.91 -4.06 3.69
N SER A 461 9.46 -4.76 2.71
CA SER A 461 10.23 -5.98 2.94
C SER A 461 11.54 -5.72 3.68
N GLY A 462 12.23 -4.62 3.42
CA GLY A 462 13.44 -4.23 4.14
C GLY A 462 13.17 -4.01 5.62
N GLY A 463 12.08 -3.32 5.97
CA GLY A 463 11.66 -3.15 7.35
C GLY A 463 11.33 -4.48 8.05
N SER A 464 10.68 -5.42 7.36
CA SER A 464 10.36 -6.73 7.96
C SER A 464 11.58 -7.64 8.05
N LEU A 465 12.51 -7.56 7.10
CA LEU A 465 13.79 -8.27 7.17
C LEU A 465 14.57 -7.81 8.39
N TYR A 466 14.66 -6.50 8.61
CA TYR A 466 15.25 -5.94 9.82
C TYR A 466 14.59 -6.51 11.08
N GLY A 467 13.25 -6.54 11.13
CA GLY A 467 12.50 -7.10 12.26
C GLY A 467 12.84 -8.58 12.53
N VAL A 468 12.96 -9.40 11.48
CA VAL A 468 13.40 -10.80 11.61
C VAL A 468 14.83 -10.90 12.14
N VAL A 469 15.76 -10.10 11.59
CA VAL A 469 17.17 -10.09 12.01
C VAL A 469 17.28 -9.70 13.49
N ILE A 470 16.61 -8.63 13.91
CA ILE A 470 16.64 -8.17 15.30
C ILE A 470 16.02 -9.19 16.25
N ASN A 471 14.88 -9.77 15.92
CA ASN A 471 14.26 -10.81 16.76
C ASN A 471 15.15 -12.05 16.87
N THR A 472 15.95 -12.34 15.84
CA THR A 472 16.89 -13.47 15.88
C THR A 472 18.14 -13.15 16.70
N LEU A 473 18.67 -11.92 16.60
CA LEU A 473 19.84 -11.48 17.35
C LEU A 473 19.54 -11.30 18.85
N PHE A 474 18.34 -10.80 19.18
CA PHE A 474 17.87 -10.57 20.54
C PHE A 474 16.71 -11.51 20.86
N SER A 475 17.00 -12.81 20.94
CA SER A 475 15.97 -13.85 21.14
C SER A 475 15.23 -13.72 22.48
N THR A 476 15.88 -13.17 23.51
CA THR A 476 15.36 -13.01 24.87
C THR A 476 14.58 -11.71 25.09
N ILE A 477 14.63 -10.77 24.15
CA ILE A 477 13.98 -9.46 24.25
C ILE A 477 12.92 -9.38 23.15
N ASP A 478 11.73 -8.88 23.46
CA ASP A 478 10.73 -8.66 22.43
C ASP A 478 11.06 -7.45 21.53
N ALA A 479 10.44 -7.37 20.35
CA ALA A 479 10.74 -6.31 19.39
C ALA A 479 10.53 -4.89 19.98
N ARG A 480 9.66 -4.79 21.00
CA ARG A 480 9.42 -3.58 21.81
C ARG A 480 10.61 -3.26 22.72
N GLY A 481 11.24 -4.25 23.33
CA GLY A 481 12.44 -4.07 24.13
C GLY A 481 13.67 -3.63 23.32
N VAL A 482 13.72 -3.98 22.04
CA VAL A 482 14.77 -3.52 21.08
C VAL A 482 14.39 -2.20 20.38
N SER A 483 13.37 -1.50 20.90
CA SER A 483 12.85 -0.27 20.31
C SER A 483 13.89 0.85 20.23
N LEU A 484 14.85 0.94 21.17
CA LEU A 484 15.92 1.94 21.12
C LEU A 484 16.80 1.81 19.87
N ILE A 485 17.30 0.60 19.59
CA ILE A 485 18.12 0.32 18.40
C ILE A 485 17.30 0.59 17.13
N THR A 486 16.04 0.17 17.14
CA THR A 486 15.11 0.41 16.04
C THR A 486 14.87 1.90 15.82
N GLY A 487 14.80 2.70 16.89
CA GLY A 487 14.70 4.15 16.84
C GLY A 487 15.94 4.83 16.29
N ILE A 488 17.14 4.35 16.64
CA ILE A 488 18.40 4.86 16.06
C ILE A 488 18.45 4.61 14.55
N ILE A 489 18.10 3.40 14.11
CA ILE A 489 18.04 3.07 12.68
C ILE A 489 16.94 3.88 11.98
N GLY A 490 15.79 4.05 12.65
CA GLY A 490 14.73 4.95 12.19
C GLY A 490 15.20 6.39 12.03
N ALA A 491 16.02 6.90 12.96
CA ALA A 491 16.61 8.24 12.88
C ALA A 491 17.54 8.39 11.68
N VAL A 492 18.34 7.36 11.38
CA VAL A 492 19.18 7.31 10.18
C VAL A 492 18.30 7.35 8.91
N PHE A 493 17.21 6.59 8.86
CA PHE A 493 16.27 6.64 7.73
C PHE A 493 15.63 8.01 7.58
N VAL A 494 15.19 8.65 8.67
CA VAL A 494 14.63 10.01 8.64
C VAL A 494 15.66 11.02 8.17
N PHE A 495 16.92 10.92 8.62
CA PHE A 495 17.99 11.82 8.20
C PHE A 495 18.23 11.77 6.69
N PHE A 496 18.39 10.56 6.12
CA PHE A 496 18.57 10.40 4.67
C PHE A 496 17.33 10.79 3.89
N TRP A 497 16.14 10.52 4.43
CA TRP A 497 14.88 10.92 3.81
C TRP A 497 14.73 12.44 3.76
N ILE A 498 14.98 13.15 4.85
CA ILE A 498 14.97 14.63 4.89
C ILE A 498 15.98 15.21 3.90
N SER A 499 17.22 14.69 3.91
CA SER A 499 18.27 15.13 2.99
C SER A 499 17.86 14.94 1.53
N GLY A 500 17.23 13.80 1.21
CA GLY A 500 16.67 13.53 -0.11
C GLY A 500 15.54 14.49 -0.50
N VAL A 501 14.66 14.86 0.44
CA VAL A 501 13.58 15.82 0.18
C VAL A 501 14.13 17.22 -0.11
N TYR A 502 15.18 17.66 0.59
CA TYR A 502 15.83 18.94 0.29
C TYR A 502 16.44 18.95 -1.11
N TYR A 503 17.22 17.93 -1.46
CA TYR A 503 17.81 17.79 -2.80
C TYR A 503 16.76 17.80 -3.92
N LEU A 504 15.70 17.01 -3.76
CA LEU A 504 14.60 16.97 -4.73
C LEU A 504 13.85 18.30 -4.79
N GLY A 505 13.77 19.02 -3.67
CA GLY A 505 13.15 20.33 -3.60
C GLY A 505 13.93 21.40 -4.36
N GLU A 506 15.25 21.37 -4.30
CA GLU A 506 16.12 22.24 -5.09
C GLU A 506 15.92 21.98 -6.59
N LEU A 507 16.01 20.72 -7.04
CA LEU A 507 15.77 20.35 -8.43
C LEU A 507 14.37 20.75 -8.93
N TYR A 508 13.35 20.55 -8.08
CA TYR A 508 11.99 20.92 -8.43
C TYR A 508 11.81 22.44 -8.58
N ASN A 509 12.39 23.22 -7.67
CA ASN A 509 12.31 24.69 -7.73
C ASN A 509 13.08 25.24 -8.93
N ASP A 510 14.23 24.65 -9.26
CA ASP A 510 15.02 25.00 -10.43
C ASP A 510 14.24 24.74 -11.73
N ALA A 511 13.65 23.55 -11.86
CA ALA A 511 12.77 23.19 -12.98
C ALA A 511 11.57 24.14 -13.15
N ILE A 512 10.99 24.61 -12.03
CA ILE A 512 9.92 25.63 -12.08
C ILE A 512 10.46 26.97 -12.60
N LYS A 513 11.60 27.43 -12.07
CA LYS A 513 12.18 28.73 -12.40
C LYS A 513 12.60 28.81 -13.87
N HIS A 514 13.13 27.72 -14.40
CA HIS A 514 13.65 27.65 -15.77
C HIS A 514 12.62 27.14 -16.79
N HIS A 515 11.40 26.79 -16.35
CA HIS A 515 10.36 26.17 -17.20
C HIS A 515 10.87 24.95 -18.00
N ALA A 516 11.85 24.25 -17.46
CA ALA A 516 12.52 23.12 -18.08
C ALA A 516 12.18 21.82 -17.33
N PRO A 517 12.25 20.65 -17.98
CA PRO A 517 12.22 19.38 -17.27
C PRO A 517 13.41 19.28 -16.31
N ILE A 518 13.26 18.51 -15.24
CA ILE A 518 14.37 18.19 -14.32
C ILE A 518 15.45 17.46 -15.11
N ASP A 519 16.67 17.97 -15.07
CA ASP A 519 17.83 17.24 -15.57
C ASP A 519 17.96 15.94 -14.78
N ILE A 520 17.91 14.83 -15.51
CA ILE A 520 17.81 13.50 -14.93
C ILE A 520 19.19 13.01 -14.46
N ASP A 521 20.26 13.78 -14.69
CA ASP A 521 21.64 13.37 -14.36
C ASP A 521 21.95 11.97 -14.91
N LEU A 522 21.41 11.61 -16.08
CA LEU A 522 21.88 10.41 -16.78
C LEU A 522 23.33 10.73 -17.11
N PHE A 523 24.29 10.12 -16.40
CA PHE A 523 25.71 10.35 -16.67
C PHE A 523 25.92 10.31 -18.19
N ASP A 524 26.19 11.47 -18.77
CA ASP A 524 26.45 11.64 -20.19
C ASP A 524 27.48 10.62 -20.60
N LYS A 525 27.08 9.62 -21.39
CA LYS A 525 27.95 8.82 -22.29
C LYS A 525 27.30 7.69 -23.11
N GLU A 526 25.97 7.54 -23.17
CA GLU A 526 25.37 6.52 -24.05
C GLU A 526 24.48 7.08 -25.18
N GLU A 527 24.17 8.39 -25.23
CA GLU A 527 23.40 8.97 -26.37
C GLU A 527 24.26 9.77 -27.37
N ALA A 528 25.58 9.86 -27.18
CA ALA A 528 26.49 10.46 -28.18
C ALA A 528 26.98 9.47 -29.26
N GLU A 529 26.68 8.17 -29.16
CA GLU A 529 27.15 7.15 -30.12
C GLU A 529 26.05 6.48 -30.96
N VAL A 530 24.77 6.87 -30.83
CA VAL A 530 23.67 6.25 -31.60
C VAL A 530 23.10 7.14 -32.72
N GLU A 531 23.45 8.44 -32.76
CA GLU A 531 23.20 9.29 -33.94
C GLU A 531 24.52 9.68 -34.63
N PRO A 532 25.10 8.78 -35.43
CA PRO A 532 25.39 9.18 -36.80
C PRO A 532 25.15 8.10 -37.89
N GLU A 533 24.47 6.98 -37.62
CA GLU A 533 24.22 5.96 -38.66
C GLU A 533 22.87 6.09 -39.37
N GLU A 534 21.81 6.57 -38.72
CA GLU A 534 20.51 6.76 -39.40
C GLU A 534 20.48 7.98 -40.34
N SER A 535 21.31 9.00 -40.09
CA SER A 535 21.47 10.15 -41.00
C SER A 535 22.36 9.81 -42.21
N LYS A 536 23.41 8.99 -42.03
CA LYS A 536 24.28 8.53 -43.12
C LYS A 536 23.62 7.52 -44.06
N ASN A 537 22.69 6.69 -43.57
CA ASN A 537 21.95 5.78 -44.44
C ASN A 537 20.85 6.48 -45.26
N LYS A 538 20.22 7.54 -44.73
CA LYS A 538 19.29 8.36 -45.52
C LYS A 538 19.98 9.21 -46.58
N GLU A 539 21.18 9.73 -46.32
CA GLU A 539 21.96 10.42 -47.37
C GLU A 539 22.47 9.47 -48.46
N LYS A 540 22.79 8.21 -48.14
CA LYS A 540 23.20 7.22 -49.15
C LYS A 540 22.04 6.72 -50.02
N GLU A 541 20.81 6.62 -49.50
CA GLU A 541 19.64 6.29 -50.32
C GLU A 541 19.19 7.45 -51.23
N ILE A 542 19.38 8.70 -50.81
CA ILE A 542 19.01 9.88 -51.63
C ILE A 542 20.01 10.13 -52.76
N VAL A 543 21.28 9.73 -52.61
CA VAL A 543 22.30 9.83 -53.68
C VAL A 543 22.25 8.65 -54.65
N ALA A 544 21.71 7.49 -54.27
CA ALA A 544 21.54 6.35 -55.17
C ALA A 544 20.30 6.45 -56.08
N THR A 545 19.44 7.47 -55.87
CA THR A 545 18.18 7.65 -56.60
C THR A 545 18.12 8.97 -57.40
N LYS A 546 19.29 9.53 -57.76
CA LYS A 546 19.40 10.65 -58.71
C LYS A 546 20.28 10.29 -59.89
#